data_AF-A0A1R0X3H9-F1
#
_entry.id   AF-A0A1R0X3H9-F1
#
_cell.length_a   1.000
_cell.length_b   1.000
_cell.length_c   1.000
_cell.angle_alpha   90.00
_cell.angle_beta   90.00
_cell.angle_gamma   90.00
#
_symmetry.space_group_name_H-M   'P 1'
#
loop_
_entity.id
_entity.type
_entity.pdbx_description
1 polymer ?
#
loop_
_entity_poly.entity_id
_entity_poly.type
_entity_poly.pdbx_seq_one_letter_code
_entity_poly.pdbx_strand_id
1 'polypeptide(L)'
;MNIAQAIMYLYPNADPIKDFIVQDNGAEPVLHEGVHGRTRYEIRPLDEDETEYIEGVHYRYVVDFNRLVEGEDYDIVERGPYIAAWNLDAPQPTEEELEAAWEAYLEAEANKPPELSEVEQLRAENTALQDRLQDVEVIMAELLSI
;
A
#
# COMPACT_ATOMS: atom_id res chain seq x y z
N MET A 1 -2.75 0.68 -6.86
CA MET A 1 -3.13 1.54 -5.72
C MET A 1 -3.24 0.69 -4.47
N ASN A 2 -2.92 1.22 -3.28
CA ASN A 2 -3.17 0.49 -2.02
C ASN A 2 -4.57 0.84 -1.49
N ILE A 3 -5.56 0.00 -1.81
CA ILE A 3 -6.97 0.22 -1.44
C ILE A 3 -7.16 0.31 0.08
N ALA A 4 -6.46 -0.52 0.85
CA ALA A 4 -6.60 -0.50 2.30
C ALA A 4 -6.14 0.84 2.90
N GLN A 5 -5.02 1.38 2.42
CA GLN A 5 -4.54 2.69 2.85
C GLN A 5 -5.46 3.83 2.41
N ALA A 6 -6.00 3.77 1.19
CA ALA A 6 -6.99 4.76 0.72
C ALA A 6 -8.27 4.74 1.59
N ILE A 7 -8.78 3.56 1.94
CA ILE A 7 -9.93 3.42 2.84
C ILE A 7 -9.59 3.95 4.24
N MET A 8 -8.41 3.61 4.78
CA MET A 8 -7.99 4.13 6.09
C MET A 8 -7.78 5.65 6.08
N TYR A 9 -7.42 6.24 4.94
CA TYR A 9 -7.34 7.69 4.81
C TYR A 9 -8.74 8.34 4.84
N LEU A 10 -9.72 7.76 4.13
CA LEU A 10 -11.11 8.22 4.14
C LEU A 10 -11.82 7.97 5.48
N TYR A 11 -11.50 6.84 6.13
CA TYR A 11 -12.10 6.39 7.37
C TYR A 11 -10.99 6.07 8.40
N PRO A 12 -10.39 7.09 9.06
CA PRO A 12 -9.22 6.90 9.94
C PRO A 12 -9.43 5.99 11.14
N ASN A 13 -10.69 5.77 11.53
CA ASN A 13 -11.06 4.90 12.66
C ASN A 13 -11.46 3.48 12.22
N ALA A 14 -11.46 3.18 10.91
CA ALA A 14 -11.82 1.86 10.40
C ALA A 14 -10.71 0.83 10.68
N ASP A 15 -11.11 -0.36 11.11
CA ASP A 15 -10.25 -1.52 11.31
C ASP A 15 -10.23 -2.39 10.03
N PRO A 16 -9.09 -2.51 9.32
CA PRO A 16 -8.97 -3.28 8.06
C PRO A 16 -9.13 -4.80 8.23
N ILE A 17 -9.38 -5.29 9.45
CA ILE A 17 -9.66 -6.70 9.75
C ILE A 17 -11.14 -6.92 10.07
N LYS A 18 -11.83 -5.90 10.60
CA LYS A 18 -13.23 -6.01 11.06
C LYS A 18 -14.21 -5.26 10.17
N ASP A 19 -13.85 -4.05 9.78
CA ASP A 19 -14.75 -3.08 9.18
C ASP A 19 -14.77 -3.18 7.65
N PHE A 20 -13.67 -3.63 7.06
CA PHE A 20 -13.59 -3.99 5.65
C PHE A 20 -12.50 -5.04 5.46
N ILE A 21 -12.56 -5.80 4.36
CA ILE A 21 -11.52 -6.75 3.97
C ILE A 21 -11.09 -6.42 2.56
N VAL A 22 -9.80 -6.17 2.37
CA VAL A 22 -9.19 -6.07 1.04
C VAL A 22 -8.52 -7.41 0.74
N GLN A 23 -8.85 -7.98 -0.41
CA GLN A 23 -8.30 -9.24 -0.87
C GLN A 23 -7.60 -9.04 -2.20
N ASP A 24 -6.47 -9.70 -2.36
CA ASP A 24 -5.78 -9.82 -3.63
C ASP A 24 -5.66 -11.30 -3.96
N ASN A 25 -6.38 -11.71 -5.01
CA ASN A 25 -6.38 -13.09 -5.48
C ASN A 25 -5.29 -13.34 -6.53
N GLY A 26 -4.52 -12.32 -6.90
CA GLY A 26 -3.60 -12.38 -8.02
C GLY A 26 -4.32 -12.56 -9.36
N ALA A 27 -3.64 -13.22 -10.29
CA ALA A 27 -4.16 -13.45 -11.63
C ALA A 27 -5.31 -14.47 -11.63
N GLU A 28 -6.45 -14.10 -12.20
CA GLU A 28 -7.61 -14.99 -12.34
C GLU A 28 -7.90 -15.24 -13.84
N PRO A 29 -8.25 -16.48 -14.23
CA PRO A 29 -8.71 -16.76 -15.58
C PRO A 29 -10.13 -16.22 -15.79
N VAL A 30 -10.30 -15.39 -16.81
CA VAL A 30 -11.59 -14.79 -17.20
C VAL A 30 -11.90 -15.20 -18.63
N LEU A 31 -13.14 -15.65 -18.86
CA LEU A 31 -13.65 -15.95 -20.19
C LEU A 31 -14.02 -14.63 -20.88
N HIS A 32 -13.34 -14.28 -21.97
CA HIS A 32 -13.73 -13.17 -22.84
C HIS A 32 -14.31 -13.69 -24.15
N GLU A 33 -15.52 -13.23 -24.48
CA GLU A 33 -16.18 -13.58 -25.73
C GLU A 33 -15.38 -13.01 -26.93
N GLY A 34 -14.97 -13.88 -27.85
CA GLY A 34 -14.26 -13.47 -29.07
C GLY A 34 -12.74 -13.53 -29.03
N VAL A 35 -12.14 -14.04 -27.95
CA VAL A 35 -10.70 -14.36 -27.93
C VAL A 35 -10.47 -15.58 -28.80
N HIS A 36 -9.79 -15.40 -29.93
CA HIS A 36 -9.30 -16.51 -30.73
C HIS A 36 -8.12 -17.15 -29.97
N GLY A 37 -8.25 -18.39 -29.51
CA GLY A 37 -7.22 -19.19 -28.80
C GLY A 37 -5.91 -19.48 -29.55
N ARG A 38 -5.42 -18.55 -30.39
CA ARG A 38 -4.13 -18.64 -31.07
C ARG A 38 -2.96 -18.14 -30.24
N THR A 39 -3.20 -17.41 -29.15
CA THR A 39 -2.15 -17.10 -28.18
C THR A 39 -2.03 -18.28 -27.22
N ARG A 40 -1.40 -19.36 -27.69
CA ARG A 40 -0.94 -20.44 -26.82
C ARG A 40 0.12 -19.85 -25.90
N TYR A 41 -0.24 -19.55 -24.67
CA TYR A 41 0.77 -19.36 -23.64
C TYR A 41 1.32 -20.72 -23.25
N GLU A 42 2.61 -20.95 -23.50
CA GLU A 42 3.31 -22.10 -22.93
C GLU A 42 3.45 -21.85 -21.42
N ILE A 43 2.77 -22.66 -20.60
CA ILE A 43 2.85 -22.57 -19.14
C ILE A 43 3.98 -23.49 -18.68
N ARG A 44 5.07 -22.90 -18.19
CA ARG A 44 6.16 -23.64 -17.53
C ARG A 44 6.68 -22.89 -16.30
N PRO A 45 7.31 -23.59 -15.34
CA PRO A 45 8.05 -22.95 -14.27
C PRO A 45 9.13 -22.03 -14.86
N LEU A 46 9.47 -20.92 -14.17
CA LEU A 46 10.71 -20.21 -14.47
C LEU A 46 11.88 -21.18 -14.25
N ASP A 47 12.82 -21.18 -15.19
CA ASP A 47 14.16 -21.71 -14.94
C ASP A 47 14.96 -20.65 -14.13
N GLU A 48 15.88 -21.09 -13.26
CA GLU A 48 16.60 -20.20 -12.30
C GLU A 48 17.39 -19.06 -12.97
N ASP A 49 17.66 -19.17 -14.27
CA ASP A 49 18.41 -18.24 -15.10
C ASP A 49 17.53 -17.29 -15.95
N GLU A 50 16.20 -17.43 -15.92
CA GLU A 50 15.29 -16.53 -16.63
C GLU A 50 14.97 -15.27 -15.82
N THR A 51 15.57 -14.14 -16.22
CA THR A 51 15.37 -12.83 -15.57
C THR A 51 14.58 -11.82 -16.42
N GLU A 52 14.13 -12.22 -17.62
CA GLU A 52 13.45 -11.33 -18.58
C GLU A 52 12.10 -11.93 -19.02
N TYR A 53 11.11 -11.05 -19.23
CA TYR A 53 9.79 -11.42 -19.71
C TYR A 53 9.84 -11.93 -21.17
N ILE A 54 9.32 -13.12 -21.41
CA ILE A 54 9.18 -13.68 -22.76
C ILE A 54 7.75 -13.46 -23.25
N GLU A 55 7.60 -12.69 -24.33
CA GLU A 55 6.31 -12.48 -24.98
C GLU A 55 5.67 -13.82 -25.41
N GLY A 56 4.48 -14.11 -24.88
CA GLY A 56 3.76 -15.36 -25.16
C GLY A 56 4.06 -16.52 -24.21
N VAL A 57 4.84 -16.32 -23.14
CA VAL A 57 5.01 -17.30 -22.03
C VAL A 57 4.36 -16.74 -20.77
N HIS A 58 3.41 -17.47 -20.19
CA HIS A 58 2.80 -17.10 -18.92
C HIS A 58 3.45 -17.89 -17.79
N TYR A 59 4.12 -17.17 -16.90
CA TYR A 59 4.76 -17.76 -15.73
C TYR A 59 3.71 -18.20 -14.71
N ARG A 60 3.99 -19.31 -14.03
CA ARG A 60 3.08 -19.95 -13.06
C ARG A 60 2.81 -19.04 -11.86
N TYR A 61 1.81 -18.18 -11.97
CA TYR A 61 1.12 -17.61 -10.81
C TYR A 61 0.00 -18.55 -10.37
N VAL A 62 -0.48 -18.37 -9.14
CA VAL A 62 -1.36 -19.28 -8.38
C VAL A 62 -2.76 -19.38 -9.00
N VAL A 63 -2.87 -19.92 -10.20
CA VAL A 63 -4.15 -20.14 -10.90
C VAL A 63 -4.80 -21.41 -10.37
N ASP A 64 -6.05 -21.31 -9.92
CA ASP A 64 -6.87 -22.47 -9.58
C ASP A 64 -7.41 -23.13 -10.86
N PHE A 65 -6.62 -24.03 -11.42
CA PHE A 65 -6.95 -24.76 -12.66
C PHE A 65 -8.23 -25.61 -12.57
N ASN A 66 -8.75 -25.89 -11.36
CA ASN A 66 -10.02 -26.61 -11.21
C ASN A 66 -11.24 -25.79 -11.68
N ARG A 67 -11.07 -24.48 -11.91
CA ARG A 67 -12.11 -23.57 -12.39
C ARG A 67 -12.20 -23.51 -13.92
N LEU A 68 -11.29 -24.16 -14.65
CA LEU A 68 -11.22 -24.14 -16.11
C LEU A 68 -11.99 -25.31 -16.73
N VAL A 69 -12.58 -25.07 -17.91
CA VAL A 69 -13.26 -26.09 -18.72
C VAL A 69 -12.38 -26.46 -19.92
N GLU A 70 -12.20 -27.76 -20.15
CA GLU A 70 -11.47 -28.25 -21.30
C GLU A 70 -12.14 -27.82 -22.62
N GLY A 71 -11.38 -27.18 -23.51
CA GLY A 71 -11.86 -26.73 -24.82
C GLY A 71 -12.36 -25.28 -24.88
N GLU A 72 -12.39 -24.57 -23.76
CA GLU A 72 -12.71 -23.14 -23.68
C GLU A 72 -11.43 -22.30 -23.66
N ASP A 73 -11.46 -21.15 -24.34
CA ASP A 73 -10.36 -20.18 -24.36
C ASP A 73 -10.50 -19.22 -23.17
N TYR A 74 -9.42 -19.01 -22.41
CA TYR A 74 -9.41 -18.10 -21.26
C TYR A 74 -8.28 -17.09 -21.39
N ASP A 75 -8.56 -15.85 -20.98
CA ASP A 75 -7.51 -14.88 -20.73
C ASP A 75 -7.15 -14.89 -19.25
N ILE A 76 -5.87 -14.69 -18.96
CA ILE A 76 -5.39 -14.49 -17.60
C ILE A 76 -5.25 -12.99 -17.41
N VAL A 77 -6.00 -12.43 -16.46
CA VAL A 77 -5.95 -11.01 -16.12
C VAL A 77 -5.58 -10.84 -14.66
N GLU A 78 -4.65 -9.93 -14.38
CA GLU A 78 -4.40 -9.47 -13.03
C GLU A 78 -5.57 -8.59 -12.59
N ARG A 79 -6.36 -9.09 -11.65
CA ARG A 79 -7.54 -8.38 -11.14
C ARG A 79 -7.17 -7.28 -10.15
N GLY A 80 -5.98 -7.36 -9.56
CA GLY A 80 -5.52 -6.48 -8.48
C GLY A 80 -6.31 -6.68 -7.17
N PRO A 81 -5.92 -5.96 -6.11
CA PRO A 81 -6.65 -5.97 -4.85
C PRO A 81 -8.07 -5.41 -5.04
N TYR A 82 -9.04 -5.94 -4.29
CA TYR A 82 -10.43 -5.45 -4.28
C TYR A 82 -11.02 -5.54 -2.86
N ILE A 83 -12.10 -4.80 -2.62
CA ILE A 83 -12.84 -4.85 -1.36
C ILE A 83 -13.72 -6.12 -1.36
N ALA A 84 -13.31 -7.14 -0.61
CA ALA A 84 -14.01 -8.42 -0.50
C ALA A 84 -15.15 -8.38 0.51
N ALA A 85 -15.05 -7.54 1.55
CA ALA A 85 -16.11 -7.34 2.53
C ALA A 85 -16.17 -5.87 2.96
N TRP A 86 -17.38 -5.40 3.24
CA TRP A 86 -17.66 -4.04 3.71
C TRP A 86 -18.69 -4.09 4.84
N ASN A 87 -18.26 -3.73 6.04
CA ASN A 87 -19.05 -3.82 7.28
C ASN A 87 -19.26 -2.45 7.95
N LEU A 88 -18.83 -1.36 7.33
CA LEU A 88 -19.08 0.00 7.83
C LEU A 88 -20.51 0.45 7.52
N ASP A 89 -21.09 1.26 8.42
CA ASP A 89 -22.38 1.93 8.22
C ASP A 89 -22.25 3.19 7.33
N ALA A 90 -21.36 3.11 6.34
CA ALA A 90 -21.09 4.13 5.34
C ALA A 90 -21.17 3.48 3.95
N PRO A 91 -21.47 4.23 2.88
CA PRO A 91 -21.41 3.67 1.53
C PRO A 91 -19.98 3.21 1.21
N GLN A 92 -19.87 2.11 0.49
CA GLN A 92 -18.59 1.66 -0.06
C GLN A 92 -18.08 2.74 -1.04
N PRO A 93 -16.82 3.18 -0.92
CA PRO A 93 -16.29 4.21 -1.81
C PRO A 93 -16.20 3.72 -3.26
N THR A 94 -16.37 4.63 -4.21
CA THR A 94 -16.15 4.34 -5.64
C THR A 94 -14.66 4.28 -5.97
N GLU A 95 -14.32 3.77 -7.16
CA GLU A 95 -12.92 3.74 -7.61
C GLU A 95 -12.35 5.16 -7.70
N GLU A 96 -13.12 6.14 -8.20
CA GLU A 96 -12.65 7.53 -8.26
C GLU A 96 -12.40 8.13 -6.86
N GLU A 97 -13.22 7.76 -5.88
CA GLU A 97 -13.03 8.20 -4.48
C GLU A 97 -11.79 7.55 -3.85
N LEU A 98 -11.53 6.28 -4.17
CA LEU A 98 -10.32 5.58 -3.73
C LEU A 98 -9.06 6.17 -4.36
N GLU A 99 -9.08 6.46 -5.66
CA GLU A 99 -7.97 7.10 -6.38
C GLU A 99 -7.68 8.49 -5.80
N ALA A 100 -8.70 9.32 -5.62
CA ALA A 100 -8.55 10.65 -5.04
C ALA A 100 -8.01 10.59 -3.60
N ALA A 101 -8.49 9.63 -2.79
CA ALA A 101 -7.98 9.42 -1.44
C ALA A 101 -6.52 8.96 -1.43
N TRP A 102 -6.14 8.11 -2.37
CA TRP A 102 -4.76 7.64 -2.51
C TRP A 102 -3.81 8.76 -2.92
N GLU A 103 -4.20 9.61 -3.86
CA GLU A 103 -3.42 10.79 -4.24
C GLU A 103 -3.26 11.76 -3.07
N ALA A 104 -4.35 12.04 -2.34
CA ALA A 104 -4.32 12.91 -1.16
C ALA A 104 -3.45 12.32 -0.03
N TYR A 105 -3.48 11.00 0.16
CA TYR A 105 -2.59 10.30 1.09
C TYR A 105 -1.12 10.47 0.69
N LEU A 106 -0.79 10.27 -0.59
CA LEU A 106 0.58 10.42 -1.08
C LEU A 106 1.09 11.86 -0.95
N GLU A 107 0.25 12.85 -1.24
CA GLU A 107 0.58 14.26 -1.04
C GLU A 107 0.78 14.59 0.45
N ALA A 108 -0.07 14.08 1.33
CA ALA A 108 0.09 14.26 2.78
C ALA A 108 1.37 13.60 3.30
N GLU A 109 1.68 12.40 2.83
CA GLU A 109 2.89 11.66 3.23
C GLU A 109 4.17 12.34 2.69
N ALA A 110 4.13 12.86 1.46
CA ALA A 110 5.24 13.62 0.87
C ALA A 110 5.49 14.96 1.60
N ASN A 111 4.44 15.57 2.15
CA ASN A 111 4.52 16.81 2.92
C ASN A 111 4.74 16.59 4.42
N LYS A 112 4.86 15.34 4.88
CA LYS A 112 5.13 15.06 6.29
C LYS A 112 6.50 15.64 6.64
N PRO A 113 6.62 16.45 7.72
CA PRO A 113 7.93 16.87 8.17
C PRO A 113 8.75 15.61 8.46
N PRO A 114 10.06 15.59 8.15
CA PRO A 114 10.89 14.43 8.42
C PRO A 114 10.73 14.08 9.90
N GLU A 115 10.28 12.85 10.17
CA GLU A 115 10.24 12.36 11.55
C GLU A 115 11.68 12.36 12.04
N LEU A 116 11.99 13.32 12.91
CA LEU A 116 13.30 13.38 13.56
C LEU A 116 13.50 12.02 14.20
N SER A 117 14.63 11.39 13.86
CA SER A 117 15.00 10.14 14.52
C SER A 117 15.02 10.36 16.03
N GLU A 118 14.78 9.32 16.82
CA GLU A 118 14.78 9.41 18.29
C GLU A 118 16.05 10.11 18.82
N VAL A 119 17.19 9.89 18.15
CA VAL A 119 18.47 10.54 18.44
C VAL A 119 18.44 12.05 18.17
N GLU A 120 17.81 12.49 17.08
CA GLU A 120 17.69 13.91 16.75
C GLU A 120 16.69 14.63 17.65
N GLN A 121 15.59 13.96 18.04
CA GLN A 121 14.67 14.49 19.05
C GLN A 121 15.39 14.68 20.39
N LEU A 122 16.09 13.64 20.87
CA LEU A 122 16.85 13.71 22.11
C LEU A 122 17.97 14.76 22.07
N ARG A 123 18.59 14.99 20.90
CA ARG A 123 19.55 16.08 20.73
C ARG A 123 18.89 17.45 20.81
N ALA A 124 17.77 17.66 20.11
CA ALA A 124 17.02 18.90 20.17
C ALA A 124 16.54 19.22 21.60
N GLU A 125 16.03 18.21 22.31
CA GLU A 125 15.63 18.33 23.71
C GLU A 125 16.83 18.64 24.63
N ASN A 126 17.97 17.96 24.47
CA ASN A 126 19.17 18.26 25.25
C ASN A 126 19.67 19.68 25.01
N THR A 127 19.70 20.15 23.75
CA THR A 127 20.09 21.53 23.44
C THR A 127 19.14 22.53 24.09
N ALA A 128 17.82 22.31 24.00
CA ALA A 128 16.83 23.19 24.63
C ALA A 128 16.96 23.21 26.17
N LEU A 129 17.32 22.08 26.79
CA LEU A 129 17.58 22.01 28.23
C LEU A 129 18.87 22.72 28.62
N GLN A 130 19.93 22.62 27.80
CA GLN A 130 21.19 23.32 28.02
C GLN A 130 20.99 24.84 27.94
N ASP A 131 20.23 25.33 26.97
CA ASP A 131 19.92 26.76 26.84
C ASP A 131 19.19 27.28 28.10
N ARG A 132 18.18 26.53 28.57
CA ARG A 132 17.47 26.87 29.81
C ARG A 132 18.36 26.85 31.04
N LEU A 133 19.29 25.90 31.11
CA LEU A 133 20.26 25.84 32.22
C LEU A 133 21.16 27.07 32.19
N GLN A 134 21.66 27.44 31.01
CA GLN A 134 22.52 28.60 30.83
C GLN A 134 21.81 29.90 31.19
N ASP A 135 20.54 30.06 30.81
CA ASP A 135 19.70 31.20 31.22
C ASP A 135 19.58 31.29 32.75
N VAL A 136 19.33 30.16 33.41
CA VAL A 136 19.24 30.10 34.87
C VAL A 136 20.59 30.42 35.54
N GLU A 137 21.71 29.95 34.98
CA GLU A 137 23.04 30.28 35.47
C GLU A 137 23.35 31.78 35.35
N VAL A 138 22.97 32.41 34.24
CA VAL A 138 23.10 33.87 34.05
C VAL A 138 22.26 34.62 35.08
N ILE A 139 21.00 34.24 35.27
CA ILE A 139 20.12 34.86 36.28
C ILE A 139 20.71 34.73 37.69
N MET A 140 21.25 33.55 38.03
CA MET A 140 21.89 33.35 39.34
C MET A 140 23.16 34.20 39.51
N ALA A 141 23.97 34.31 38.47
CA ALA A 141 25.18 35.14 38.50
C ALA A 141 24.85 36.63 38.67
N GLU A 142 23.80 37.13 38.03
CA GLU A 142 23.32 38.51 38.21
C GLU A 142 22.82 38.76 39.64
N LEU A 143 22.07 37.81 40.22
CA LEU A 143 21.55 37.91 41.59
C LEU A 143 22.64 37.88 42.67
N LEU A 144 23.75 37.16 42.43
CA LEU A 144 24.88 37.07 43.36
C LEU A 144 25.89 38.24 43.25
N SER A 145 25.74 39.09 42.24
CA SER A 145 26.59 40.26 42.00
C SER A 145 26.02 41.57 42.58
N ILE A 146 24.91 41.50 43.33
CA ILE A 146 24.24 42.59 44.07
C ILE A 146 24.54 42.43 45.57
#